data_AF-A0A409X8B0-F1
#
_entry.id   AF-A0A409X8B0-F1
#
_cell.length_a   1.000
_cell.length_b   1.000
_cell.length_c   1.000
_cell.angle_alpha   90.00
_cell.angle_beta   90.00
_cell.angle_gamma   90.00
#
_symmetry.space_group_name_H-M   'P 1'
#
loop_
_entity.id
_entity.type
_entity.pdbx_description
1 polymer ?
#
loop_
_entity_poly.entity_id
_entity_poly.type
_entity_poly.pdbx_seq_one_letter_code
_entity_poly.pdbx_strand_id
1 'polypeptide(L)'
;MKGVNVGGVKMKMDGVKGTNVYGLDGGRWPDPKRVKELWVEGSRDSGVRQDELIFFPMWKTPDPSFVYWTEGLGPVDNEFSEASFFGGSPKAIDWFARTFYAYHKHYLAFDLFVGKDQTLINALFLLFPERFITIYERDISAPAFLALNEHNPGATHNPVPVPQDPEHTGYLGQCGSEWFYYQFMFASGGVREKAKKMWVERERQRWRVWGWWRGKDLRECRETRVVGMRGVLRRVFGDGWNGAVGSVSVPDELEY
;
A
#
# COMPACT_ATOMS: atom_id res chain seq x y z
N MET A 1 1.60 -47.00 24.45
CA MET A 1 2.76 -46.11 24.66
C MET A 1 2.27 -44.83 25.31
N LYS A 2 2.99 -44.40 26.34
CA LYS A 2 2.57 -43.39 27.32
C LYS A 2 2.66 -41.98 26.73
N GLY A 3 1.60 -41.20 26.89
CA GLY A 3 1.59 -39.76 26.63
C GLY A 3 2.45 -39.05 27.68
N VAL A 4 3.43 -38.28 27.20
CA VAL A 4 4.21 -37.36 28.02
C VAL A 4 3.41 -36.07 28.13
N ASN A 5 2.91 -35.81 29.34
CA ASN A 5 2.24 -34.59 29.73
C ASN A 5 3.27 -33.70 30.40
N VAL A 6 3.69 -32.62 29.75
CA VAL A 6 4.56 -31.59 30.33
C VAL A 6 3.93 -30.25 30.03
N GLY A 7 3.58 -29.52 31.09
CA GLY A 7 3.29 -28.09 31.02
C GLY A 7 1.97 -27.74 30.34
N GLY A 8 0.87 -27.93 31.06
CA GLY A 8 -0.43 -27.41 30.67
C GLY A 8 -0.43 -25.89 30.50
N VAL A 9 -0.29 -25.44 29.26
CA VAL A 9 -0.91 -24.23 28.73
C VAL A 9 -1.39 -24.58 27.33
N LYS A 10 -2.63 -25.10 27.23
CA LYS A 10 -3.38 -25.02 25.98
C LYS A 10 -3.80 -23.56 25.82
N MET A 11 -2.93 -22.75 25.20
CA MET A 11 -3.38 -21.51 24.60
C MET A 11 -4.29 -21.89 23.45
N LYS A 12 -5.60 -21.86 23.70
CA LYS A 12 -6.54 -21.59 22.63
C LYS A 12 -6.15 -20.22 22.08
N MET A 13 -5.49 -20.20 20.94
CA MET A 13 -5.68 -19.10 20.00
C MET A 13 -7.12 -19.20 19.55
N ASP A 14 -8.04 -18.70 20.38
CA ASP A 14 -9.34 -18.29 19.88
C ASP A 14 -9.01 -17.23 18.84
N GLY A 15 -9.08 -17.64 17.57
CA GLY A 15 -8.90 -16.76 16.44
C GLY A 15 -9.78 -15.56 16.70
N VAL A 16 -9.16 -14.42 16.97
CA VAL A 16 -9.84 -13.13 16.96
C VAL A 16 -10.32 -13.02 15.53
N LYS A 17 -11.57 -13.43 15.29
CA LYS A 17 -12.30 -13.14 14.07
C LYS A 17 -12.13 -11.64 13.88
N GLY A 18 -11.34 -11.24 12.89
CA GLY A 18 -11.11 -9.85 12.57
C GLY A 18 -12.46 -9.21 12.39
N THR A 19 -12.91 -8.46 13.40
CA THR A 19 -14.12 -7.68 13.31
C THR A 19 -13.83 -6.60 12.29
N ASN A 20 -14.26 -6.84 11.05
CA ASN A 20 -14.12 -5.90 9.97
C ASN A 20 -15.00 -4.69 10.28
N VAL A 21 -14.40 -3.65 10.88
CA VAL A 21 -15.06 -2.40 11.28
C VAL A 21 -15.84 -1.79 10.11
N TYR A 22 -15.37 -2.03 8.89
CA TYR A 22 -15.92 -1.49 7.66
C TYR A 22 -17.21 -2.19 7.19
N GLY A 23 -17.53 -3.37 7.74
CA GLY A 23 -18.77 -4.12 7.45
C GLY A 23 -19.76 -4.23 8.61
N LEU A 24 -19.37 -3.85 9.83
CA LEU A 24 -20.14 -4.19 11.05
C LEU A 24 -21.14 -3.12 11.52
N ASP A 25 -21.03 -1.88 11.04
CA ASP A 25 -21.82 -0.75 11.56
C ASP A 25 -22.98 -0.30 10.65
N GLY A 26 -23.31 -1.06 9.61
CA GLY A 26 -24.32 -0.65 8.62
C GLY A 26 -23.90 0.59 7.79
N GLY A 27 -22.65 1.02 7.92
CA GLY A 27 -22.06 2.08 7.09
C GLY A 27 -21.80 1.55 5.69
N ARG A 28 -22.24 2.29 4.68
CA ARG A 28 -21.86 2.02 3.28
C ARG A 28 -20.35 2.22 3.16
N TRP A 29 -19.62 1.11 3.09
CA TRP A 29 -18.21 1.09 2.74
C TRP A 29 -18.06 0.50 1.32
N PRO A 30 -17.23 1.10 0.44
CA PRO A 30 -16.55 2.38 0.64
C PRO A 30 -17.54 3.55 0.74
N ASP A 31 -17.16 4.65 1.39
CA ASP A 31 -17.96 5.87 1.42
C ASP A 31 -17.91 6.57 0.05
N PRO A 32 -19.03 6.71 -0.69
CA PRO A 32 -19.00 7.25 -2.05
C PRO A 32 -18.46 8.68 -2.12
N LYS A 33 -18.70 9.48 -1.08
CA LYS A 33 -18.17 10.84 -0.99
C LYS A 33 -16.64 10.78 -0.88
N ARG A 34 -16.11 9.95 0.03
CA ARG A 34 -14.67 9.80 0.20
C ARG A 34 -13.98 9.25 -1.05
N VAL A 35 -14.58 8.28 -1.74
CA VAL A 35 -14.05 7.78 -3.03
C VAL A 35 -13.85 8.94 -4.01
N LYS A 36 -14.86 9.80 -4.17
CA LYS A 36 -14.78 10.95 -5.08
C LYS A 36 -13.69 11.93 -4.66
N GLU A 37 -13.57 12.23 -3.36
CA GLU A 37 -12.52 13.11 -2.83
C GLU A 37 -11.12 12.57 -3.11
N LEU A 38 -10.89 11.27 -2.92
CA LEU A 38 -9.60 10.62 -3.17
C LEU A 38 -9.17 10.73 -4.65
N TRP A 39 -10.12 10.60 -5.59
CA TRP A 39 -9.82 10.80 -7.01
C TRP A 39 -9.55 12.27 -7.36
N VAL A 40 -10.26 13.21 -6.75
CA VAL A 40 -9.98 14.65 -6.89
C VAL A 40 -8.56 14.96 -6.37
N GLU A 41 -8.20 14.44 -5.20
CA GLU A 41 -6.87 14.58 -4.60
C GLU A 41 -5.79 13.99 -5.51
N GLY A 42 -5.99 12.76 -5.99
CA GLY A 42 -5.07 12.06 -6.87
C GLY A 42 -4.90 12.73 -8.23
N SER A 43 -5.97 13.28 -8.80
CA SER A 43 -5.93 14.05 -10.05
C SER A 43 -5.14 15.35 -9.89
N ARG A 44 -5.33 16.04 -8.76
CA ARG A 44 -4.55 17.24 -8.45
C ARG A 44 -3.07 16.94 -8.23
N ASP A 45 -2.73 15.84 -7.56
CA ASP A 45 -1.33 15.46 -7.27
C ASP A 45 -0.59 14.96 -8.51
N SER A 46 -1.24 14.11 -9.32
CA SER A 46 -0.64 13.52 -10.53
C SER A 46 -0.66 14.44 -11.75
N GLY A 47 -1.57 15.43 -11.77
CA GLY A 47 -1.86 16.24 -12.97
C GLY A 47 -2.66 15.50 -14.05
N VAL A 48 -3.13 14.29 -13.78
CA VAL A 48 -3.89 13.44 -14.71
C VAL A 48 -5.39 13.55 -14.42
N ARG A 49 -6.24 13.42 -15.45
CA ARG A 49 -7.69 13.48 -15.27
C ARG A 49 -8.21 12.31 -14.44
N GLN A 50 -9.23 12.55 -13.63
CA GLN A 50 -9.84 11.53 -12.76
C GLN A 50 -10.32 10.29 -13.52
N ASP A 51 -10.85 10.47 -14.74
CA ASP A 51 -11.35 9.37 -15.58
C ASP A 51 -10.25 8.51 -16.19
N GLU A 52 -8.99 8.86 -15.98
CA GLU A 52 -7.80 8.15 -16.46
C GLU A 52 -6.93 7.57 -15.34
N LEU A 53 -7.38 7.72 -14.09
CA LEU A 53 -6.66 7.27 -12.90
C LEU A 53 -7.22 5.98 -12.35
N ILE A 54 -6.31 5.13 -11.88
CA ILE A 54 -6.61 3.86 -11.23
C ILE A 54 -5.97 3.84 -9.86
N PHE A 55 -6.73 3.36 -8.89
CA PHE A 55 -6.25 3.24 -7.52
C PHE A 55 -5.75 1.83 -7.22
N PHE A 56 -4.49 1.75 -6.77
CA PHE A 56 -3.90 0.55 -6.17
C PHE A 56 -3.34 0.88 -4.79
N PRO A 57 -3.69 0.12 -3.74
CA PRO A 57 -3.07 0.32 -2.43
C PRO A 57 -1.62 -0.18 -2.41
N MET A 58 -0.78 0.50 -1.63
CA MET A 58 0.60 0.13 -1.37
C MET A 58 0.83 0.10 0.15
N TRP A 59 1.52 -0.93 0.64
CA TRP A 59 1.88 -1.03 2.06
C TRP A 59 3.35 -0.71 2.34
N LYS A 60 4.17 -0.63 1.28
CA LYS A 60 5.56 -0.15 1.35
C LYS A 60 5.98 0.46 0.01
N THR A 61 7.14 1.09 -0.03
CA THR A 61 7.75 1.56 -1.27
C THR A 61 8.36 0.40 -2.06
N PRO A 62 8.53 0.55 -3.39
CA PRO A 62 9.39 -0.34 -4.16
C PRO A 62 10.81 -0.37 -3.60
N ASP A 63 11.51 -1.49 -3.82
CA ASP A 63 12.94 -1.58 -3.50
C ASP A 63 13.75 -0.58 -4.35
N PRO A 64 14.66 0.22 -3.77
CA PRO A 64 15.48 1.18 -4.51
C PRO A 64 16.27 0.58 -5.68
N SER A 65 16.59 -0.71 -5.66
CA SER A 65 17.29 -1.39 -6.76
C SER A 65 16.52 -1.39 -8.08
N PHE A 66 15.19 -1.23 -8.04
CA PHE A 66 14.36 -1.11 -9.26
C PHE A 66 14.56 0.21 -10.01
N VAL A 67 15.40 1.14 -9.52
CA VAL A 67 15.85 2.30 -10.31
C VAL A 67 16.50 1.89 -11.64
N TYR A 68 17.14 0.71 -11.68
CA TYR A 68 17.79 0.16 -12.87
C TYR A 68 16.88 -0.79 -13.68
N TRP A 69 15.63 -0.95 -13.26
CA TRP A 69 14.72 -1.87 -13.94
C TRP A 69 14.35 -1.35 -15.33
N THR A 70 14.21 -2.27 -16.28
CA THR A 70 13.75 -2.00 -17.65
C THR A 70 12.70 -3.04 -18.03
N GLU A 71 11.85 -2.72 -19.01
CA GLU A 71 10.77 -3.60 -19.48
C GLU A 71 11.25 -5.04 -19.78
N GLY A 72 12.43 -5.19 -20.38
CA GLY A 72 13.01 -6.47 -20.77
C GLY A 72 13.52 -7.34 -19.61
N LEU A 73 13.60 -6.81 -18.39
CA LEU A 73 13.88 -7.61 -17.19
C LEU A 73 12.65 -8.40 -16.72
N GLY A 74 11.49 -8.18 -17.32
CA GLY A 74 10.26 -8.90 -17.00
C GLY A 74 9.52 -8.34 -15.77
N PRO A 75 8.54 -9.10 -15.27
CA PRO A 75 7.73 -8.70 -14.11
C PRO A 75 8.55 -8.36 -12.86
N VAL A 76 8.00 -7.49 -12.01
CA VAL A 76 8.67 -6.99 -10.80
C VAL A 76 8.21 -7.79 -9.58
N ASP A 77 9.00 -8.78 -9.16
CA ASP A 77 8.74 -9.57 -7.94
C ASP A 77 9.17 -8.83 -6.68
N ASN A 78 8.39 -7.82 -6.32
CA ASN A 78 8.53 -7.07 -5.08
C ASN A 78 7.18 -6.81 -4.43
N GLU A 79 6.98 -7.32 -3.23
CA GLU A 79 5.73 -7.21 -2.50
C GLU A 79 5.52 -5.80 -1.92
N PHE A 80 5.24 -4.80 -2.77
CA PHE A 80 5.01 -3.40 -2.35
C PHE A 80 3.59 -2.88 -2.56
N SER A 81 2.80 -3.56 -3.38
CA SER A 81 1.42 -3.19 -3.71
C SER A 81 0.46 -4.35 -3.49
N GLU A 82 -0.81 -4.09 -3.24
CA GLU A 82 -1.80 -5.16 -3.26
C GLU A 82 -2.24 -5.44 -4.69
N ALA A 83 -2.28 -6.71 -5.10
CA ALA A 83 -2.85 -7.11 -6.39
C ALA A 83 -4.38 -6.92 -6.45
N SER A 84 -5.02 -6.54 -5.33
CA SER A 84 -6.42 -6.14 -5.26
C SER A 84 -6.55 -4.63 -5.45
N PHE A 85 -7.48 -4.19 -6.30
CA PHE A 85 -7.62 -2.78 -6.67
C PHE A 85 -9.06 -2.26 -6.52
N PHE A 86 -9.20 -0.97 -6.22
CA PHE A 86 -10.51 -0.29 -6.10
C PHE A 86 -11.06 0.19 -7.43
N GLY A 87 -10.23 0.13 -8.47
CA GLY A 87 -10.64 0.43 -9.83
C GLY A 87 -10.31 1.85 -10.25
N GLY A 88 -11.19 2.36 -11.08
CA GLY A 88 -11.15 3.66 -11.74
C GLY A 88 -12.46 3.85 -12.50
N SER A 89 -12.54 4.88 -13.34
CA SER A 89 -13.68 4.99 -14.26
C SER A 89 -13.73 3.79 -15.22
N PRO A 90 -14.87 3.46 -15.85
CA PRO A 90 -14.94 2.41 -16.86
C PRO A 90 -13.87 2.56 -17.97
N LYS A 91 -13.57 3.80 -18.37
CA LYS A 91 -12.51 4.11 -19.34
C LYS A 91 -11.11 3.78 -18.82
N ALA A 92 -10.82 4.09 -17.56
CA ALA A 92 -9.55 3.75 -16.94
C ALA A 92 -9.39 2.22 -16.81
N ILE A 93 -10.47 1.53 -16.43
CA ILE A 93 -10.49 0.06 -16.34
C ILE A 93 -10.28 -0.60 -17.70
N ASP A 94 -10.93 -0.10 -18.75
CA ASP A 94 -10.73 -0.57 -20.11
C ASP A 94 -9.25 -0.48 -20.52
N TRP A 95 -8.65 0.70 -20.35
CA TRP A 95 -7.22 0.89 -20.64
C TRP A 95 -6.34 -0.08 -19.84
N PHE A 96 -6.61 -0.26 -18.55
CA PHE A 96 -5.81 -1.15 -17.71
C PHE A 96 -5.96 -2.61 -18.08
N ALA A 97 -7.17 -3.07 -18.40
CA ALA A 97 -7.38 -4.43 -18.86
C ALA A 97 -6.60 -4.70 -20.16
N ARG A 98 -6.68 -3.79 -21.14
CA ARG A 98 -5.93 -3.91 -22.41
C ARG A 98 -4.43 -3.93 -22.16
N THR A 99 -3.94 -3.02 -21.34
CA THR A 99 -2.52 -2.91 -21.00
C THR A 99 -2.03 -4.16 -20.24
N PHE A 100 -2.78 -4.60 -19.23
CA PHE A 100 -2.47 -5.79 -18.45
C PHE A 100 -2.37 -7.01 -19.35
N TYR A 101 -3.37 -7.26 -20.20
CA TYR A 101 -3.34 -8.44 -21.07
C TYR A 101 -2.28 -8.35 -22.18
N ALA A 102 -1.98 -7.16 -22.69
CA ALA A 102 -0.89 -6.97 -23.65
C ALA A 102 0.47 -7.35 -23.03
N TYR A 103 0.76 -6.85 -21.82
CA TYR A 103 2.00 -7.18 -21.12
C TYR A 103 2.03 -8.60 -20.57
N HIS A 104 0.88 -9.15 -20.15
CA HIS A 104 0.77 -10.55 -19.78
C HIS A 104 1.14 -11.46 -20.96
N LYS A 105 0.54 -11.24 -22.14
CA LYS A 105 0.87 -11.98 -23.37
C LYS A 105 2.35 -11.81 -23.73
N HIS A 106 2.88 -10.59 -23.64
CA HIS A 106 4.29 -10.31 -23.91
C HIS A 106 5.22 -11.10 -22.97
N TYR A 107 5.09 -10.95 -21.65
CA TYR A 107 5.95 -11.66 -20.70
C TYR A 107 5.75 -13.18 -20.72
N LEU A 108 4.55 -13.65 -21.03
CA LEU A 108 4.30 -15.09 -21.23
C LEU A 108 5.03 -15.62 -22.47
N ALA A 109 5.06 -14.87 -23.57
CA ALA A 109 5.74 -15.28 -24.81
C ALA A 109 7.28 -15.37 -24.68
N PHE A 110 7.85 -14.74 -23.67
CA PHE A 110 9.29 -14.79 -23.35
C PHE A 110 9.61 -15.70 -22.15
N ASP A 111 8.65 -16.50 -21.66
CA ASP A 111 8.79 -17.34 -20.45
C ASP A 111 9.21 -16.56 -19.18
N LEU A 112 8.86 -15.27 -19.12
CA LEU A 112 9.16 -14.39 -17.99
C LEU A 112 8.03 -14.33 -16.95
N PHE A 113 6.81 -14.73 -17.32
CA PHE A 113 5.65 -14.65 -16.44
C PHE A 113 5.56 -15.84 -15.49
N VAL A 114 5.66 -15.59 -14.18
CA VAL A 114 5.70 -16.62 -13.12
C VAL A 114 4.32 -16.96 -12.51
N GLY A 115 3.22 -16.49 -13.10
CA GLY A 115 1.87 -16.78 -12.63
C GLY A 115 1.37 -15.89 -11.47
N LYS A 116 2.09 -14.82 -11.14
CA LYS A 116 1.70 -13.84 -10.12
C LYS A 116 1.29 -12.52 -10.77
N ASP A 117 0.00 -12.21 -10.73
CA ASP A 117 -0.57 -10.94 -11.23
C ASP A 117 0.09 -9.69 -10.62
N GLN A 118 0.39 -9.72 -9.32
CA GLN A 118 1.08 -8.66 -8.59
C GLN A 118 2.39 -8.24 -9.26
N THR A 119 3.17 -9.21 -9.76
CA THR A 119 4.48 -8.93 -10.38
C THR A 119 4.35 -8.15 -11.68
N LEU A 120 3.28 -8.43 -12.44
CA LEU A 120 2.95 -7.69 -13.64
C LEU A 120 2.41 -6.30 -13.31
N ILE A 121 1.50 -6.20 -12.34
CA ILE A 121 0.95 -4.92 -11.86
C ILE A 121 2.08 -3.97 -11.43
N ASN A 122 3.05 -4.48 -10.68
CA ASN A 122 4.22 -3.71 -10.27
C ASN A 122 5.06 -3.22 -11.45
N ALA A 123 5.24 -4.05 -12.49
CA ALA A 123 5.92 -3.61 -13.71
C ALA A 123 5.13 -2.48 -14.41
N LEU A 124 3.80 -2.58 -14.45
CA LEU A 124 2.95 -1.51 -15.00
C LEU A 124 3.07 -0.21 -14.22
N PHE A 125 3.28 -0.23 -12.90
CA PHE A 125 3.57 0.99 -12.14
C PHE A 125 4.87 1.67 -12.56
N LEU A 126 5.90 0.90 -12.91
CA LEU A 126 7.18 1.45 -13.39
C LEU A 126 7.08 1.98 -14.83
N LEU A 127 6.25 1.36 -15.65
CA LEU A 127 6.06 1.71 -17.07
C LEU A 127 5.10 2.88 -17.29
N PHE A 128 3.99 2.92 -16.54
CA PHE A 128 2.91 3.91 -16.71
C PHE A 128 2.58 4.63 -15.39
N PRO A 129 3.58 5.20 -14.67
CA PRO A 129 3.38 5.72 -13.31
C PRO A 129 2.40 6.91 -13.22
N GLU A 130 2.08 7.56 -14.33
CA GLU A 130 1.07 8.62 -14.42
C GLU A 130 -0.37 8.10 -14.35
N ARG A 131 -0.61 6.82 -14.65
CA ARG A 131 -1.95 6.23 -14.68
C ARG A 131 -2.45 5.78 -13.31
N PHE A 132 -1.57 5.76 -12.31
CA PHE A 132 -1.83 5.16 -11.02
C PHE A 132 -1.75 6.19 -9.90
N ILE A 133 -2.71 6.09 -8.99
CA ILE A 133 -2.69 6.74 -7.68
C ILE A 133 -2.72 5.68 -6.59
N THR A 134 -2.15 6.04 -5.45
CA THR A 134 -2.04 5.15 -4.30
C THR A 134 -2.17 5.93 -3.00
N ILE A 135 -2.22 5.20 -1.90
CA ILE A 135 -2.08 5.72 -0.55
C ILE A 135 -0.63 5.44 -0.14
N TYR A 136 0.11 6.48 0.19
CA TYR A 136 1.48 6.30 0.65
C TYR A 136 1.53 6.21 2.17
N GLU A 137 1.43 4.97 2.65
CA GLU A 137 1.74 4.63 4.03
C GLU A 137 3.22 4.81 4.28
N ARG A 138 3.58 5.33 5.46
CA ARG A 138 4.98 5.56 5.83
C ARG A 138 5.70 6.54 4.89
N ASP A 139 4.99 7.57 4.44
CA ASP A 139 5.56 8.64 3.62
C ASP A 139 6.75 9.32 4.35
N ILE A 140 7.96 8.98 3.91
CA ILE A 140 9.22 9.52 4.44
C ILE A 140 9.42 11.00 4.12
N SER A 141 8.55 11.59 3.28
CA SER A 141 8.56 13.03 3.01
C SER A 141 7.53 13.80 3.85
N ALA A 142 6.75 13.10 4.69
CA ALA A 142 5.77 13.76 5.55
C ALA A 142 6.47 14.70 6.55
N PRO A 143 5.99 15.95 6.75
CA PRO A 143 6.61 16.89 7.68
C PRO A 143 6.82 16.33 9.10
N ALA A 144 5.86 15.52 9.58
CA ALA A 144 5.97 14.88 10.88
C ALA A 144 7.14 13.87 10.98
N PHE A 145 7.50 13.23 9.88
CA PHE A 145 8.67 12.35 9.84
C PHE A 145 9.97 13.15 9.71
N LEU A 146 10.00 14.18 8.85
CA LEU A 146 11.17 15.05 8.71
C LEU A 146 11.54 15.71 10.04
N ALA A 147 10.54 16.22 10.79
CA ALA A 147 10.74 16.79 12.12
C ALA A 147 11.35 15.80 13.13
N LEU A 148 11.08 14.49 13.00
CA LEU A 148 11.72 13.48 13.86
C LEU A 148 13.20 13.29 13.52
N ASN A 149 13.57 13.42 12.24
CA ASN A 149 14.95 13.23 11.77
C ASN A 149 15.82 14.48 11.96
N GLU A 150 15.25 15.68 11.92
CA GLU A 150 15.98 16.93 12.19
C GLU A 150 16.63 16.94 13.58
N HIS A 151 16.05 16.24 14.56
CA HIS A 151 16.61 16.08 15.90
C HIS A 151 17.66 14.96 16.02
N ASN A 152 17.96 14.21 14.95
CA ASN A 152 19.00 13.16 14.90
C ASN A 152 19.88 13.28 13.63
N PRO A 153 20.73 14.32 13.53
CA PRO A 153 21.46 14.66 12.30
C PRO A 153 22.55 13.67 11.85
N GLY A 154 22.87 12.63 12.64
CA GLY A 154 23.85 11.58 12.28
C GLY A 154 23.31 10.47 11.35
N ALA A 155 22.04 10.56 10.95
CA ALA A 155 21.29 9.57 10.19
C ALA A 155 21.39 9.70 8.65
N THR A 156 22.29 10.54 8.14
CA THR A 156 22.18 11.12 6.79
C THR A 156 22.96 10.40 5.68
N HIS A 157 23.74 9.35 5.99
CA HIS A 157 24.53 8.63 4.98
C HIS A 157 24.22 7.13 4.84
N ASN A 158 23.37 6.60 5.70
CA ASN A 158 22.61 5.39 5.46
C ASN A 158 21.17 5.78 5.79
N PRO A 159 20.15 5.52 4.94
CA PRO A 159 18.78 5.59 5.43
C PRO A 159 18.77 4.83 6.74
N VAL A 160 18.43 5.50 7.84
CA VAL A 160 18.35 4.88 9.16
C VAL A 160 17.74 3.51 8.94
N PRO A 161 18.42 2.39 9.30
CA PRO A 161 17.79 1.10 9.19
C PRO A 161 16.46 1.28 9.88
N VAL A 162 15.37 1.15 9.12
CA VAL A 162 13.98 1.28 9.59
C VAL A 162 14.02 0.84 11.04
N PRO A 163 13.72 1.71 12.03
CA PRO A 163 14.00 1.40 13.42
C PRO A 163 13.61 -0.05 13.66
N GLN A 164 14.51 -0.85 14.24
CA GLN A 164 14.27 -2.30 14.44
C GLN A 164 12.94 -2.57 15.14
N ASP A 165 12.36 -1.52 15.72
CA ASP A 165 10.95 -1.39 16.05
C ASP A 165 10.16 -0.54 15.02
N PRO A 166 9.70 -1.12 13.88
CA PRO A 166 8.85 -0.43 12.90
C PRO A 166 7.49 0.00 13.47
N GLU A 167 7.18 -0.39 14.71
CA GLU A 167 5.94 -0.06 15.41
C GLU A 167 6.00 1.33 16.10
N HIS A 168 7.10 2.10 16.04
CA HIS A 168 7.26 3.32 16.87
C HIS A 168 7.49 4.66 16.15
N THR A 169 7.44 4.67 14.84
CA THR A 169 7.71 5.87 14.02
C THR A 169 6.47 6.75 13.84
N GLY A 170 6.62 8.07 13.81
CA GLY A 170 5.48 9.02 13.73
C GLY A 170 4.88 9.20 12.34
N TYR A 171 4.91 8.16 11.50
CA TYR A 171 4.52 8.27 10.09
C TYR A 171 3.01 8.54 9.92
N LEU A 172 2.66 9.22 8.82
CA LEU A 172 1.28 9.23 8.34
C LEU A 172 0.90 7.84 7.83
N GLY A 173 -0.35 7.43 8.06
CA GLY A 173 -0.84 6.10 7.69
C GLY A 173 -0.41 4.95 8.60
N GLN A 174 0.36 5.21 9.66
CA GLN A 174 0.74 4.17 10.62
C GLN A 174 -0.41 3.88 11.58
N CYS A 175 -0.99 2.68 11.46
CA CYS A 175 -2.19 2.25 12.21
C CYS A 175 -2.02 0.86 12.82
N GLY A 176 -0.77 0.41 13.01
CA GLY A 176 -0.42 -0.96 13.43
C GLY A 176 -0.08 -1.85 12.23
N SER A 177 -0.28 -3.18 12.37
CA SER A 177 -0.03 -4.18 11.31
C SER A 177 -1.23 -4.34 10.35
N GLU A 178 -1.82 -3.22 9.91
CA GLU A 178 -3.05 -3.25 9.14
C GLU A 178 -2.73 -3.33 7.65
N TRP A 179 -2.69 -4.55 7.10
CA TRP A 179 -2.59 -4.81 5.65
C TRP A 179 -3.62 -3.99 4.85
N PHE A 180 -4.78 -3.73 5.47
CA PHE A 180 -5.96 -3.15 4.83
C PHE A 180 -6.17 -1.66 5.14
N TYR A 181 -5.11 -0.86 5.34
CA TYR A 181 -5.26 0.55 5.70
C TYR A 181 -5.99 1.39 4.62
N TYR A 182 -5.96 0.99 3.35
CA TYR A 182 -6.81 1.63 2.34
C TYR A 182 -8.31 1.56 2.73
N GLN A 183 -8.78 0.52 3.42
CA GLN A 183 -10.17 0.42 3.88
C GLN A 183 -10.52 1.55 4.85
N PHE A 184 -9.58 1.95 5.72
CA PHE A 184 -9.70 3.13 6.55
C PHE A 184 -9.80 4.40 5.72
N MET A 185 -8.93 4.57 4.72
CA MET A 185 -8.92 5.77 3.89
C MET A 185 -10.19 5.95 3.05
N PHE A 186 -10.84 4.87 2.65
CA PHE A 186 -12.13 4.85 1.94
C PHE A 186 -13.35 4.96 2.86
N ALA A 187 -13.18 4.87 4.17
CA ALA A 187 -14.28 4.94 5.11
C ALA A 187 -14.72 6.40 5.36
N SER A 188 -15.99 6.57 5.74
CA SER A 188 -16.50 7.89 6.16
C SER A 188 -15.80 8.36 7.45
N GLY A 189 -15.83 9.67 7.71
CA GLY A 189 -15.21 10.25 8.91
C GLY A 189 -15.64 9.55 10.22
N GLY A 190 -16.94 9.28 10.39
CA GLY A 190 -17.45 8.58 11.57
C GLY A 190 -16.95 7.14 11.72
N VAL A 191 -16.80 6.40 10.61
CA VAL A 191 -16.25 5.05 10.62
C VAL A 191 -14.75 5.07 10.92
N ARG A 192 -14.01 6.05 10.35
CA ARG A 192 -12.59 6.25 10.65
C ARG A 192 -12.33 6.53 12.13
N GLU A 193 -13.12 7.40 12.75
CA GLU A 193 -12.99 7.69 14.19
C GLU A 193 -13.27 6.47 15.08
N LYS A 194 -14.21 5.61 14.68
CA LYS A 194 -14.45 4.33 15.38
C LYS A 194 -13.30 3.35 15.17
N ALA A 195 -12.78 3.23 13.95
CA ALA A 195 -11.63 2.39 13.63
C ALA A 195 -10.38 2.81 14.44
N LYS A 196 -10.08 4.12 14.51
CA LYS A 196 -9.01 4.69 15.34
C LYS A 196 -9.11 4.21 16.80
N LYS A 197 -10.29 4.36 17.41
CA LYS A 197 -10.53 3.93 18.80
C LYS A 197 -10.40 2.43 18.98
N MET A 198 -10.93 1.64 18.04
CA MET A 198 -10.87 0.19 18.10
C MET A 198 -9.43 -0.32 18.02
N TRP A 199 -8.61 0.26 17.15
CA TRP A 199 -7.20 -0.12 17.01
C TRP A 199 -6.40 0.16 18.26
N VAL A 200 -6.54 1.36 18.84
CA VAL A 200 -5.89 1.69 20.12
C VAL A 200 -6.32 0.74 21.24
N GLU A 201 -7.61 0.40 21.31
CA GLU A 201 -8.12 -0.53 22.33
C GLU A 201 -7.64 -1.97 22.10
N ARG A 202 -7.60 -2.43 20.85
CA ARG A 202 -7.06 -3.75 20.48
C ARG A 202 -5.60 -3.87 20.87
N GLU A 203 -4.79 -2.84 20.56
CA GLU A 203 -3.41 -2.80 20.99
C GLU A 203 -3.34 -2.85 22.52
N ARG A 204 -4.07 -2.00 23.25
CA ARG A 204 -4.12 -2.04 24.73
C ARG A 204 -4.44 -3.43 25.28
N GLN A 205 -5.34 -4.17 24.64
CA GLN A 205 -5.67 -5.54 25.05
C GLN A 205 -4.52 -6.51 24.77
N ARG A 206 -3.91 -6.43 23.58
CA ARG A 206 -2.73 -7.24 23.23
C ARG A 206 -1.59 -7.01 24.21
N TRP A 207 -1.36 -5.76 24.61
CA TRP A 207 -0.41 -5.35 25.64
C TRP A 207 -0.67 -6.01 27.00
N ARG A 208 -1.93 -6.01 27.45
CA ARG A 208 -2.32 -6.63 28.73
C ARG A 208 -2.06 -8.13 28.76
N VAL A 209 -2.10 -8.81 27.61
CA VAL A 209 -1.98 -10.27 27.52
C VAL A 209 -0.55 -10.72 27.23
N TRP A 210 0.23 -9.98 26.43
CA TRP A 210 1.45 -10.52 25.78
C TRP A 210 2.78 -9.83 26.10
N GLY A 211 2.82 -8.76 26.88
CA GLY A 211 4.11 -8.24 27.33
C GLY A 211 4.06 -6.83 27.89
N TRP A 212 4.10 -6.73 29.21
CA TRP A 212 4.32 -5.45 29.91
C TRP A 212 5.71 -4.83 29.61
N TRP A 213 6.61 -5.58 28.96
CA TRP A 213 8.01 -5.22 28.66
C TRP A 213 8.27 -4.63 27.27
N ARG A 214 7.29 -4.60 26.35
CA ARG A 214 7.47 -3.93 25.04
C ARG A 214 7.00 -2.45 25.12
N GLY A 215 7.37 -1.61 24.15
CA GLY A 215 6.99 -0.18 24.12
C GLY A 215 5.53 0.08 23.72
N LYS A 216 4.77 0.85 24.51
CA LYS A 216 3.34 1.15 24.22
C LYS A 216 3.19 2.11 23.05
N ASP A 217 2.92 1.62 21.83
CA ASP A 217 2.36 2.52 20.80
C ASP A 217 0.82 2.57 20.93
N LEU A 218 0.34 3.63 21.57
CA LEU A 218 -1.08 3.93 21.72
C LEU A 218 -1.50 5.13 20.87
N ARG A 219 -0.69 5.51 19.88
CA ARG A 219 -1.01 6.63 19.00
C ARG A 219 -2.22 6.27 18.13
N GLU A 220 -3.10 7.24 17.94
CA GLU A 220 -4.21 7.07 17.02
C GLU A 220 -3.70 6.98 15.59
N CYS A 221 -4.34 6.12 14.81
CA CYS A 221 -4.09 6.00 13.38
C CYS A 221 -4.23 7.37 12.69
N ARG A 222 -3.19 7.75 11.95
CA ARG A 222 -3.14 9.04 11.24
C ARG A 222 -3.55 8.87 9.81
N GLU A 223 -4.36 9.80 9.31
CA GLU A 223 -4.65 9.90 7.89
C GLU A 223 -3.36 10.24 7.12
N THR A 224 -3.18 9.59 5.98
CA THR A 224 -2.18 9.99 4.98
C THR A 224 -2.89 10.64 3.80
N ARG A 225 -2.16 10.84 2.70
CA ARG A 225 -2.65 11.44 1.47
C ARG A 225 -2.66 10.43 0.33
N VAL A 226 -3.53 10.69 -0.64
CA VAL A 226 -3.37 10.10 -1.97
C VAL A 226 -2.19 10.76 -2.66
N VAL A 227 -1.40 9.95 -3.36
CA VAL A 227 -0.30 10.41 -4.20
C VAL A 227 -0.32 9.70 -5.54
N GLY A 228 0.17 10.35 -6.58
CA GLY A 228 0.48 9.71 -7.85
C GLY A 228 1.65 8.75 -7.71
N MET A 229 1.59 7.61 -8.40
CA MET A 229 2.66 6.61 -8.39
C MET A 229 3.99 7.20 -8.86
N ARG A 230 3.97 8.07 -9.89
CA ARG A 230 5.17 8.83 -10.32
C ARG A 230 5.83 9.60 -9.18
N GLY A 231 5.03 10.24 -8.32
CA GLY A 231 5.52 10.96 -7.15
C GLY A 231 6.17 10.03 -6.13
N VAL A 232 5.60 8.85 -5.91
CA VAL A 232 6.21 7.81 -5.06
C VAL A 232 7.53 7.34 -5.64
N LEU A 233 7.56 6.97 -6.92
CA LEU A 233 8.77 6.44 -7.57
C LEU A 233 9.91 7.47 -7.58
N ARG A 234 9.62 8.75 -7.80
CA ARG A 234 10.66 9.80 -7.73
C ARG A 234 11.21 10.01 -6.31
N ARG A 235 10.39 9.85 -5.27
CA ARG A 235 10.90 9.90 -3.89
C ARG A 235 11.82 8.74 -3.55
N VAL A 236 11.61 7.57 -4.18
CA VAL A 236 12.39 6.35 -3.93
C VAL A 236 13.65 6.30 -4.81
N PHE A 237 13.50 6.63 -6.10
CA PHE A 237 14.55 6.48 -7.12
C PHE A 237 15.29 7.78 -7.45
N GLY A 238 14.83 8.92 -6.89
CA GLY A 238 15.37 10.25 -7.13
C GLY A 238 14.50 11.10 -8.07
N ASP A 239 14.54 12.43 -7.88
CA ASP A 239 13.68 13.37 -8.61
C ASP A 239 13.89 13.35 -10.13
N GLY A 240 15.10 13.02 -10.57
CA GLY A 240 15.47 12.88 -11.98
C GLY A 240 15.06 11.55 -12.61
N TRP A 241 14.48 10.61 -11.85
CA TRP A 241 14.07 9.34 -12.38
C TRP A 241 12.95 9.50 -13.42
N ASN A 242 13.14 8.82 -14.54
CA ASN A 242 12.18 8.67 -15.61
C ASN A 242 11.93 7.17 -15.80
N GLY A 243 10.65 6.79 -15.80
CA GLY A 243 10.25 5.39 -15.98
C GLY A 243 10.76 4.80 -17.29
N ALA A 244 10.85 3.48 -17.31
CA ALA A 244 11.17 2.75 -18.52
C ALA A 244 10.10 3.04 -19.59
N VAL A 245 10.52 3.18 -20.84
CA VAL A 245 9.59 3.34 -21.96
C VAL A 245 9.08 1.96 -22.34
N GLY A 246 7.76 1.76 -22.22
CA GLY A 246 7.12 0.54 -22.70
C GLY A 246 7.21 0.41 -24.22
N SER A 247 7.59 -0.76 -24.70
CA SER A 247 7.66 -1.09 -26.14
C SER A 247 6.48 -1.94 -26.60
N VAL A 248 5.73 -2.53 -25.68
CA VAL A 248 4.54 -3.34 -26.01
C VAL A 248 3.41 -2.47 -26.56
N SER A 249 2.93 -2.84 -27.75
CA SER A 249 1.74 -2.26 -28.35
C SER A 249 0.49 -2.67 -27.58
N VAL A 250 -0.21 -1.70 -26.99
CA VAL A 250 -1.51 -1.93 -26.34
C VAL A 250 -2.59 -1.79 -27.41
N PRO A 251 -3.42 -2.82 -27.66
CA PRO A 251 -4.47 -2.76 -28.68
C PRO A 251 -5.53 -1.72 -28.30
N ASP A 252 -6.26 -1.18 -29.28
CA ASP A 252 -7.34 -0.20 -29.02
C ASP A 252 -8.56 -0.85 -28.33
N GLU A 253 -8.79 -2.14 -28.58
CA GLU A 253 -9.90 -2.92 -28.03
C GLU A 253 -9.40 -4.19 -27.32
N LEU A 254 -10.21 -4.72 -26.39
CA LEU A 254 -9.93 -6.00 -25.76
C LEU A 254 -10.25 -7.13 -26.75
N GLU A 255 -9.21 -7.87 -27.14
CA GLU A 255 -9.36 -9.14 -27.85
C GLU A 255 -9.81 -10.22 -26.85
N TYR A 256 -11.05 -10.68 -26.98
CA TYR A 256 -11.61 -11.82 -26.23
C TYR A 256 -11.34 -13.14 -26.93
#